data_AF-A0A9X5CFL0-F1
#
_entry.id   AF-A0A9X5CFL0-F1
#
_cell.length_a   1.000
_cell.length_b   1.000
_cell.length_c   1.000
_cell.angle_alpha   90.00
_cell.angle_beta   90.00
_cell.angle_gamma   90.00
#
_symmetry.space_group_name_H-M   'P 1'
#
loop_
_entity.id
_entity.type
_entity.pdbx_description
1 polymer ?
#
loop_
_entity_poly.entity_id
_entity_poly.type
_entity_poly.pdbx_seq_one_letter_code
_entity_poly.pdbx_strand_id
1 'polypeptide(L)'
;MNAPASLPTADSLRAALSGLLDGIPARQAGQAVERLIGHYRGATPTDAPILRDRADVAAYAAYRMPATFEAVHAALRAFADAVPGWAPGSHVDV
;
A
#
# COMPACT_ATOMS: atom_id res chain seq x y z
N MET A 1 -26.58 10.18 8.16
CA MET A 1 -26.72 8.96 7.32
C MET A 1 -25.51 8.97 6.41
N ASN A 2 -24.44 8.27 6.79
CA ASN A 2 -23.23 8.17 5.96
C ASN A 2 -23.57 7.23 4.80
N ALA A 3 -23.64 7.76 3.58
CA ALA A 3 -23.71 6.92 2.39
C ALA A 3 -22.52 5.95 2.42
N PRO A 4 -22.67 4.68 2.01
CA PRO A 4 -21.52 3.81 1.88
C PRO A 4 -20.56 4.48 0.88
N ALA A 5 -19.40 4.90 1.37
CA ALA A 5 -18.31 5.27 0.49
C ALA A 5 -18.08 4.09 -0.45
N SER A 6 -18.01 4.35 -1.76
CA SER A 6 -17.71 3.30 -2.73
C SER A 6 -16.48 2.54 -2.24
N LEU A 7 -16.57 1.21 -2.13
CA LEU A 7 -15.49 0.41 -1.58
C LEU A 7 -14.23 0.65 -2.44
N PRO A 8 -13.05 0.83 -1.83
CA PRO A 8 -11.83 0.98 -2.59
C PRO A 8 -11.64 -0.24 -3.51
N THR A 9 -11.59 0.01 -4.81
CA THR A 9 -11.20 -0.96 -5.84
C THR A 9 -9.70 -0.84 -6.12
N ALA A 10 -9.13 -1.87 -6.76
CA ALA A 10 -7.76 -1.82 -7.28
C ALA A 10 -7.52 -0.60 -8.17
N ASP A 11 -8.51 -0.24 -8.99
CA ASP A 11 -8.46 0.94 -9.85
C ASP A 11 -8.49 2.25 -9.06
N SER A 12 -9.33 2.34 -8.02
CA SER A 12 -9.37 3.52 -7.16
C SER A 12 -8.06 3.71 -6.38
N LEU A 13 -7.45 2.62 -5.92
CA LEU A 13 -6.14 2.63 -5.27
C LEU A 13 -5.08 3.10 -6.27
N ARG A 14 -5.07 2.55 -7.48
CA ARG A 14 -4.13 2.95 -8.54
C ARG A 14 -4.27 4.44 -8.89
N ALA A 15 -5.50 4.93 -9.03
CA ALA A 15 -5.77 6.33 -9.32
C ALA A 15 -5.30 7.25 -8.19
N ALA A 16 -5.57 6.89 -6.92
CA ALA A 16 -5.11 7.66 -5.77
C ALA A 16 -3.57 7.70 -5.70
N LEU A 17 -2.89 6.57 -5.93
CA LEU A 17 -1.43 6.49 -5.96
C LEU A 17 -0.85 7.33 -7.10
N SER A 18 -1.45 7.30 -8.30
CA SER A 18 -1.05 8.18 -9.40
C SER A 18 -1.15 9.65 -9.00
N GLY A 19 -2.27 10.07 -8.40
CA GLY A 19 -2.44 11.45 -7.92
C GLY A 19 -1.45 11.87 -6.83
N LEU A 20 -0.96 10.92 -6.01
CA LEU A 20 0.09 11.18 -5.03
C LEU A 20 1.49 11.31 -5.67
N LEU A 21 1.70 10.67 -6.82
CA LEU A 21 2.93 10.75 -7.60
C LEU A 21 2.97 11.97 -8.52
N ASP A 22 1.83 12.60 -8.79
CA ASP A 22 1.77 13.82 -9.59
C ASP A 22 2.66 14.91 -8.98
N GLY A 23 3.59 15.43 -9.78
CA GLY A 23 4.58 16.42 -9.35
C GLY A 23 5.86 15.84 -8.73
N ILE A 24 5.97 14.51 -8.58
CA ILE A 24 7.22 13.85 -8.18
C ILE A 24 8.02 13.48 -9.45
N PRO A 25 9.26 13.96 -9.61
CA PRO A 25 10.10 13.56 -10.73
C PRO A 25 10.31 12.04 -10.74
N ALA A 26 10.10 11.39 -11.89
CA ALA A 26 10.23 9.93 -12.01
C ALA A 26 11.60 9.40 -11.55
N ARG A 27 12.67 10.17 -11.78
CA ARG A 27 14.02 9.84 -11.28
C ARG A 27 14.07 9.78 -9.75
N GLN A 28 13.43 10.72 -9.07
CA GLN A 28 13.38 10.75 -7.60
C GLN A 28 12.58 9.57 -7.06
N ALA A 29 11.43 9.26 -7.66
CA ALA A 29 10.63 8.09 -7.30
C ALA A 29 11.42 6.77 -7.49
N GLY A 30 12.11 6.62 -8.62
CA GLY A 30 12.95 5.45 -8.90
C GLY A 30 14.09 5.28 -7.88
N GLN A 31 14.82 6.36 -7.57
CA GLN A 31 15.88 6.37 -6.57
C GLN A 31 15.37 6.03 -5.16
N ALA A 32 14.15 6.48 -4.81
CA ALA A 32 13.51 6.12 -3.56
C ALA A 32 13.27 4.61 -3.48
N VAL A 33 12.68 4.02 -4.54
CA VAL A 33 12.39 2.58 -4.61
C VAL A 33 13.67 1.74 -4.60
N GLU A 34 14.69 2.08 -5.38
CA GLU A 34 15.97 1.36 -5.39
C GLU A 34 16.62 1.32 -4.00
N ARG A 35 16.64 2.47 -3.32
CA ARG A 35 17.14 2.57 -1.95
C ARG A 35 16.30 1.72 -1.00
N LEU A 36 14.97 1.76 -1.10
CA LEU A 36 14.06 0.94 -0.29
C LEU A 36 14.30 -0.56 -0.47
N ILE A 37 14.45 -1.02 -1.71
CA ILE A 37 14.75 -2.42 -2.04
C ILE A 37 16.13 -2.82 -1.51
N GLY A 38 17.13 -1.94 -1.64
CA GLY A 38 18.48 -2.14 -1.10
C GLY A 38 18.48 -2.34 0.42
N HIS A 39 17.69 -1.55 1.15
CA HIS A 39 17.54 -1.69 2.60
C HIS A 39 16.74 -2.93 3.00
N TYR A 40 15.68 -3.30 2.27
CA TYR A 40 14.89 -4.49 2.56
C TYR A 40 15.68 -5.79 2.36
N ARG A 41 16.67 -5.80 1.46
CA ARG A 41 17.53 -6.97 1.14
C ARG A 41 18.90 -6.94 1.82
N GLY A 42 19.28 -5.81 2.42
CA GLY A 42 20.57 -5.64 3.08
C GLY A 42 20.46 -5.83 4.59
N ALA A 43 21.55 -6.25 5.24
CA ALA A 43 21.66 -6.30 6.70
C ALA A 43 22.05 -4.93 7.31
N THR A 44 22.07 -3.87 6.51
CA THR A 44 22.60 -2.56 6.91
C THR A 44 21.69 -1.93 7.96
N PRO A 45 22.13 -1.78 9.22
CA PRO A 45 21.40 -1.01 10.21
C PRO A 45 21.30 0.42 9.68
N THR A 46 20.09 0.94 9.58
CA THR A 46 19.89 2.35 9.21
C THR A 46 19.57 3.12 10.48
N ASP A 47 20.48 4.02 10.84
CA ASP A 47 20.27 4.99 11.92
C ASP A 47 19.26 6.09 11.53
N ALA A 48 18.78 6.07 10.28
CA ALA A 48 17.82 7.03 9.73
C ALA A 48 16.50 6.33 9.31
N PRO A 49 15.34 7.00 9.45
CA PRO A 49 14.06 6.46 9.00
C PRO A 49 14.11 6.05 7.52
N ILE A 50 13.61 4.86 7.20
CA ILE A 50 13.55 4.33 5.82
C ILE A 50 12.65 5.21 4.93
N LEU A 51 11.58 5.77 5.50
CA LEU A 51 10.67 6.72 4.87
C LEU A 51 10.94 8.11 5.44
N ARG A 52 11.57 8.99 4.66
CA ARG A 52 12.14 10.25 5.16
C ARG A 52 11.29 11.46 4.82
N ASP A 53 10.56 11.40 3.72
CA ASP A 53 9.73 12.49 3.23
C ASP A 53 8.51 11.98 2.47
N ARG A 54 7.66 12.91 2.05
CA ARG A 54 6.42 12.59 1.32
C ARG A 54 6.68 11.86 0.00
N ALA A 55 7.78 12.15 -0.68
CA ALA A 55 8.09 11.52 -1.97
C ALA A 55 8.52 10.07 -1.77
N ASP A 56 9.33 9.79 -0.75
CA ASP A 56 9.71 8.42 -0.36
C ASP A 56 8.47 7.59 0.02
N VAL A 57 7.53 8.16 0.77
CA VAL A 57 6.26 7.50 1.15
C VAL A 57 5.39 7.21 -0.08
N ALA A 58 5.19 8.19 -0.97
CA ALA A 58 4.40 8.01 -2.17
C ALA A 58 5.00 6.95 -3.11
N ALA A 59 6.32 6.97 -3.30
CA ALA A 59 7.03 5.99 -4.11
C ALA A 59 6.94 4.58 -3.51
N TYR A 60 7.10 4.44 -2.19
CA TYR A 60 6.95 3.15 -1.51
C TYR A 60 5.53 2.60 -1.62
N ALA A 61 4.53 3.44 -1.38
CA ALA A 61 3.12 3.09 -1.50
C ALA A 61 2.79 2.63 -2.93
N ALA A 62 3.21 3.39 -3.95
CA ALA A 62 2.99 3.03 -5.34
C ALA A 62 3.65 1.71 -5.73
N TYR A 63 4.83 1.41 -5.18
CA TYR A 63 5.54 0.17 -5.43
C TYR A 63 4.91 -1.05 -4.74
N ARG A 64 4.44 -0.92 -3.48
CA ARG A 64 4.00 -2.07 -2.66
C ARG A 64 2.50 -2.26 -2.58
N MET A 65 1.72 -1.19 -2.52
CA MET A 65 0.28 -1.27 -2.22
C MET A 65 -0.52 -2.05 -3.26
N PRO A 66 -0.30 -1.93 -4.58
CA PRO A 66 -1.10 -2.67 -5.55
C PRO A 66 -1.03 -4.19 -5.36
N ALA A 67 0.17 -4.73 -5.17
CA ALA A 67 0.35 -6.17 -4.97
C ALA A 67 -0.21 -6.66 -3.61
N THR A 68 -0.04 -5.87 -2.56
CA THR A 68 -0.54 -6.21 -1.21
C THR A 68 -2.06 -6.10 -1.13
N PHE A 69 -2.67 -5.13 -1.81
CA PHE A 69 -4.13 -5.02 -1.94
C PHE A 69 -4.72 -6.27 -2.58
N GLU A 70 -4.19 -6.70 -3.74
CA GLU A 70 -4.69 -7.90 -4.42
C GLU A 70 -4.52 -9.16 -3.57
N ALA A 71 -3.38 -9.31 -2.90
CA ALA A 71 -3.13 -10.46 -2.03
C ALA A 71 -4.12 -10.51 -0.84
N VAL A 72 -4.33 -9.40 -0.15
CA VAL A 72 -5.26 -9.32 0.99
C VAL A 72 -6.70 -9.47 0.52
N HIS A 73 -7.06 -8.84 -0.60
CA HIS A 73 -8.39 -8.97 -1.20
C HIS A 73 -8.71 -10.44 -1.53
N ALA A 74 -7.79 -11.14 -2.19
CA ALA A 74 -7.94 -12.56 -2.49
C ALA A 74 -8.07 -13.41 -1.22
N ALA A 75 -7.24 -13.16 -0.20
CA ALA A 75 -7.29 -13.88 1.07
C ALA A 75 -8.63 -13.67 1.80
N LEU A 76 -9.12 -12.44 1.86
CA LEU A 76 -10.41 -12.11 2.50
C LEU A 76 -11.60 -12.71 1.73
N ARG A 77 -11.54 -12.75 0.40
CA ARG A 77 -12.54 -13.43 -0.42
C ARG A 77 -12.57 -14.94 -0.11
N ALA A 78 -11.41 -15.59 -0.14
CA ALA A 78 -11.31 -17.01 0.18
C ALA A 78 -11.78 -17.32 1.62
N PHE A 79 -11.49 -16.42 2.58
CA PHE A 79 -11.97 -16.53 3.95
C PHE A 79 -13.50 -16.45 4.03
N ALA A 80 -14.12 -15.49 3.32
CA ALA A 80 -15.58 -15.35 3.29
C ALA A 80 -16.28 -16.58 2.70
N ASP A 81 -15.68 -17.19 1.67
CA ASP A 81 -16.18 -18.44 1.08
C ASP A 81 -16.06 -19.62 2.06
N ALA A 82 -14.97 -19.67 2.84
CA ALA A 82 -14.70 -20.72 3.82
C ALA A 82 -15.54 -20.61 5.10
N VAL A 83 -15.97 -19.40 5.48
CA VAL A 83 -16.73 -19.13 6.72
C VAL A 83 -17.99 -18.30 6.42
N PRO A 84 -19.03 -18.91 5.81
CA PRO A 84 -20.26 -18.20 5.48
C PRO A 84 -20.95 -17.61 6.72
N GLY A 85 -21.44 -16.38 6.60
CA GLY A 85 -22.16 -15.69 7.68
C GLY A 85 -21.27 -15.07 8.75
N TRP A 86 -19.94 -15.14 8.63
CA TRP A 86 -19.03 -14.41 9.51
C TRP A 86 -19.22 -12.90 9.36
N ALA A 87 -19.46 -12.21 10.47
CA ALA A 87 -19.67 -10.77 10.54
C ALA A 87 -18.87 -10.20 11.74
N PRO A 88 -17.64 -9.71 11.54
CA PRO A 88 -16.84 -9.19 12.63
C PRO A 88 -17.43 -7.88 13.17
N GLY A 89 -17.54 -7.76 14.50
CA GLY A 89 -18.03 -6.55 15.15
C GLY A 89 -16.99 -5.41 15.19
N SER A 90 -15.71 -5.72 14.96
CA SER A 90 -14.62 -4.74 14.87
C SER A 90 -13.45 -5.31 14.06
N HIS A 91 -12.58 -4.42 13.55
CA HIS A 91 -11.35 -4.78 12.84
C HIS A 91 -10.21 -3.93 13.40
N VAL A 92 -9.07 -4.57 13.69
CA VAL A 92 -7.83 -3.90 14.08
C VAL A 92 -6.79 -4.15 12.98
N ASP A 93 -6.14 -3.07 12.56
CA ASP A 93 -5.02 -3.07 11.60
C ASP A 93 -3.78 -2.56 12.35
N VAL A 94 -2.66 -3.30 12.27
CA VAL A 94 -1.47 -3.14 13.15
C VAL A 94 -0.20 -2.83 12.38
#